data_AF-A0A3M2DLZ5-F1
#
_entry.id   AF-A0A3M2DLZ5-F1
#
_cell.length_a   1.000
_cell.length_b   1.000
_cell.length_c   1.000
_cell.angle_alpha   90.00
_cell.angle_beta   90.00
_cell.angle_gamma   90.00
#
_symmetry.space_group_name_H-M   'P 1'
#
loop_
_entity.id
_entity.type
_entity.pdbx_description
1 polymer ?
#
loop_
_entity_poly.entity_id
_entity_poly.type
_entity_poly.pdbx_seq_one_letter_code
_entity_poly.pdbx_strand_id
1 'polypeptide(L)'
;MHILSLVAAAALAACANAPSQADCERLHAKVVELEFAATPARSPDRVAALADASRSEFVARCVESLPKKRLDCALRAATKADLVACDQIEP
;
A
#
# COMPACT_ATOMS: atom_id res chain seq x y z
N MET A 1 -26.86 24.74 23.42
CA MET A 1 -25.45 24.32 23.61
C MET A 1 -25.22 23.04 22.80
N HIS A 2 -24.76 23.12 21.55
CA HIS A 2 -24.57 21.97 20.64
C HIS A 2 -23.19 22.03 19.97
N ILE A 3 -22.12 21.79 20.74
CA ILE A 3 -20.72 21.85 20.23
C ILE A 3 -19.97 20.55 20.57
N LEU A 4 -20.59 19.38 20.38
CA LEU A 4 -19.97 18.09 20.72
C LEU A 4 -19.99 17.02 19.61
N SER A 5 -20.55 17.30 18.43
CA SER A 5 -20.76 16.25 17.40
C SER A 5 -19.85 16.32 16.16
N LEU A 6 -18.97 17.32 16.01
CA LEU A 6 -18.15 17.47 14.80
C LEU A 6 -16.80 16.71 14.84
N VAL A 7 -16.32 16.31 16.02
CA VAL A 7 -15.01 15.65 16.15
C VAL A 7 -15.10 14.14 15.85
N ALA A 8 -16.26 13.51 16.08
CA ALA A 8 -16.44 12.08 15.81
C ALA A 8 -16.57 11.75 14.30
N ALA A 9 -17.07 12.68 13.48
CA ALA A 9 -17.27 12.46 12.06
C ALA A 9 -15.94 12.42 11.27
N ALA A 10 -14.93 13.20 11.70
CA ALA A 10 -13.61 13.20 11.07
C ALA A 10 -12.84 11.89 11.36
N ALA A 11 -12.97 11.33 12.56
CA ALA A 11 -12.33 10.06 12.93
C ALA A 11 -12.98 8.86 12.20
N LEU A 12 -14.30 8.86 12.03
CA LEU A 12 -15.01 7.81 11.28
C LEU A 12 -14.73 7.89 9.76
N ALA A 13 -14.59 9.10 9.21
CA ALA A 13 -14.22 9.29 7.80
C ALA A 13 -12.74 8.96 7.52
N ALA A 14 -11.84 9.22 8.47
CA ALA A 14 -10.42 8.84 8.36
C ALA A 14 -10.24 7.32 8.35
N CYS A 15 -11.02 6.57 9.14
CA CYS A 15 -10.98 5.10 9.12
C CYS A 15 -11.62 4.49 7.85
N ALA A 16 -12.63 5.13 7.25
CA ALA A 16 -13.26 4.64 6.01
C ALA A 16 -12.31 4.70 4.79
N ASN A 17 -11.39 5.66 4.82
CA ASN A 17 -10.39 5.89 3.76
C ASN A 17 -9.01 5.30 4.08
N ALA A 18 -8.84 4.59 5.20
CA ALA A 18 -7.62 3.85 5.46
C ALA A 18 -7.61 2.54 4.62
N PRO A 19 -6.44 2.12 4.10
CA PRO A 19 -6.25 0.79 3.55
C PRO A 19 -6.60 -0.30 4.57
N SER A 20 -7.23 -1.39 4.13
CA SER A 20 -7.34 -2.57 4.98
C SER A 20 -6.01 -3.33 5.00
N GLN A 21 -5.79 -4.13 6.04
CA GLN A 21 -4.64 -5.03 6.11
C GLN A 21 -4.58 -5.94 4.86
N ALA A 22 -5.72 -6.48 4.43
CA ALA A 22 -5.81 -7.34 3.25
C ALA A 22 -5.39 -6.61 1.95
N ASP A 23 -5.78 -5.35 1.79
CA ASP A 23 -5.38 -4.55 0.63
C ASP A 23 -3.86 -4.28 0.63
N CYS A 24 -3.29 -4.01 1.80
CA CYS A 24 -1.85 -3.81 1.97
C CYS A 24 -1.04 -5.09 1.73
N GLU A 25 -1.55 -6.25 2.15
CA GLU A 25 -0.96 -7.54 1.82
C GLU A 25 -0.98 -7.83 0.32
N ARG A 26 -2.09 -7.49 -0.36
CA ARG A 26 -2.19 -7.58 -1.82
C ARG A 26 -1.21 -6.64 -2.51
N LEU A 27 -1.06 -5.41 -2.01
CA LEU A 27 -0.08 -4.46 -2.55
C LEU A 27 1.34 -4.99 -2.41
N HIS A 28 1.69 -5.51 -1.23
CA HIS A 28 3.01 -6.10 -0.99
C HIS A 28 3.31 -7.22 -1.99
N ALA A 29 2.40 -8.19 -2.14
CA ALA A 29 2.56 -9.28 -3.10
C ALA A 29 2.78 -8.78 -4.53
N LYS A 30 2.03 -7.73 -4.93
CA LYS A 30 2.14 -7.12 -6.25
C LYS A 30 3.47 -6.40 -6.48
N VAL A 31 3.96 -5.65 -5.49
CA VAL A 31 5.29 -5.00 -5.57
C VAL A 31 6.37 -6.05 -5.78
N VAL A 32 6.29 -7.16 -5.04
CA VAL A 32 7.24 -8.27 -5.13
C VAL A 32 7.20 -8.94 -6.51
N GLU A 33 6.00 -9.23 -7.02
CA GLU A 33 5.79 -9.76 -8.37
C GLU A 33 6.41 -8.85 -9.44
N LEU A 34 6.18 -7.53 -9.35
CA LEU A 34 6.71 -6.57 -10.30
C LEU A 34 8.23 -6.40 -10.17
N GLU A 35 8.80 -6.51 -8.97
CA GLU A 35 10.25 -6.48 -8.74
C GLU A 35 10.93 -7.71 -9.38
N PHE A 36 10.29 -8.88 -9.27
CA PHE A 36 10.71 -10.11 -9.96
C PHE A 36 10.68 -9.96 -11.47
N ALA A 37 9.54 -9.51 -12.00
CA ALA A 37 9.36 -9.34 -13.45
C ALA A 37 10.38 -8.33 -14.03
N ALA A 38 10.71 -7.28 -13.28
CA ALA A 38 11.67 -6.26 -13.70
C ALA A 38 13.13 -6.72 -13.61
N THR A 39 13.46 -7.71 -12.77
CA THR A 39 14.86 -8.13 -12.52
C THR A 39 15.04 -9.64 -12.60
N PRO A 40 14.90 -10.26 -13.80
CA PRO A 40 14.99 -11.71 -13.98
C PRO A 40 16.37 -12.30 -13.62
N ALA A 41 17.41 -11.46 -13.51
CA ALA A 41 18.75 -11.87 -13.08
C ALA A 41 18.89 -12.10 -11.57
N ARG A 42 17.91 -11.70 -10.74
CA ARG A 42 17.92 -11.96 -9.29
C ARG A 42 17.29 -13.32 -9.00
N SER A 43 17.91 -14.07 -8.10
CA SER A 43 17.37 -15.36 -7.64
C SER A 43 15.95 -15.18 -7.09
N PRO A 44 14.97 -15.97 -7.56
CA PRO A 44 13.59 -15.93 -7.09
C PRO A 44 13.52 -16.02 -5.55
N ASP A 45 14.26 -16.95 -4.97
CA ASP A 45 14.24 -17.23 -3.53
C ASP A 45 14.74 -16.05 -2.71
N ARG A 46 15.74 -15.30 -3.21
CA ARG A 46 16.34 -14.18 -2.46
C ARG A 46 15.39 -12.99 -2.34
N VAL A 47 14.70 -12.64 -3.41
CA VAL A 47 13.74 -11.52 -3.39
C VAL A 47 12.48 -11.93 -2.63
N ALA A 48 12.07 -13.20 -2.70
CA ALA A 48 10.96 -13.72 -1.90
C ALA A 48 11.29 -13.67 -0.41
N ALA A 49 12.49 -14.07 -0.01
CA ALA A 49 12.94 -14.00 1.37
C ALA A 49 13.01 -12.55 1.88
N LEU A 50 13.49 -11.61 1.05
CA LEU A 50 13.56 -10.19 1.42
C LEU A 50 12.17 -9.58 1.56
N ALA A 51 11.27 -9.93 0.63
CA ALA A 51 9.87 -9.55 0.68
C ALA A 51 9.22 -10.03 1.97
N ASP A 52 9.35 -11.31 2.28
CA ASP A 52 8.72 -11.91 3.46
C ASP A 52 9.27 -11.30 4.76
N ALA A 53 10.59 -11.05 4.82
CA ALA A 53 11.22 -10.35 5.93
C ALA A 53 10.69 -8.92 6.12
N SER A 54 10.31 -8.23 5.04
CA SER A 54 9.77 -6.87 5.09
C SER A 54 8.25 -6.79 5.21
N ARG A 55 7.54 -7.91 5.07
CA ARG A 55 6.07 -7.96 4.92
C ARG A 55 5.34 -7.26 6.07
N SER A 56 5.67 -7.60 7.32
CA SER A 56 4.96 -7.07 8.48
C SER A 56 5.14 -5.55 8.62
N GLU A 57 6.37 -5.05 8.42
CA GLU A 57 6.64 -3.61 8.48
C GLU A 57 5.96 -2.87 7.32
N PHE A 58 6.01 -3.44 6.11
CA PHE A 58 5.34 -2.87 4.94
C PHE A 58 3.83 -2.74 5.17
N VAL A 59 3.18 -3.82 5.63
CA VAL A 59 1.73 -3.86 5.85
C VAL A 59 1.33 -2.87 6.94
N ALA A 60 2.09 -2.79 8.04
CA ALA A 60 1.84 -1.83 9.11
C ALA A 60 1.90 -0.39 8.61
N ARG A 61 2.97 0.00 7.90
CA ARG A 61 3.12 1.35 7.34
C ARG A 61 2.05 1.64 6.30
N CYS A 62 1.68 0.66 5.48
CA CYS A 62 0.64 0.81 4.47
C CYS A 62 -0.71 1.12 5.11
N VAL A 63 -1.13 0.36 6.13
CA VAL A 63 -2.39 0.61 6.84
C VAL A 63 -2.39 1.96 7.54
N GLU A 64 -1.26 2.35 8.14
CA GLU A 64 -1.15 3.57 8.93
C GLU A 64 -1.12 4.85 8.08
N SER A 65 -0.41 4.81 6.94
CA SER A 65 0.03 6.04 6.27
C SER A 65 -0.23 6.10 4.77
N LEU A 66 -0.56 4.99 4.11
CA LEU A 66 -0.75 5.00 2.67
C LEU A 66 -2.15 5.55 2.32
N PRO A 67 -2.26 6.64 1.54
CA PRO A 67 -3.55 7.11 1.07
C PRO A 67 -4.21 6.04 0.19
N LYS A 68 -5.49 5.75 0.43
CA LYS A 68 -6.24 4.73 -0.32
C LYS A 68 -6.28 4.96 -1.83
N LYS A 69 -6.25 6.21 -2.30
CA LYS A 69 -6.09 6.53 -3.72
C LYS A 69 -4.77 6.00 -4.32
N ARG A 70 -3.67 6.10 -3.58
CA ARG A 70 -2.36 5.58 -4.00
C ARG A 70 -2.36 4.05 -3.99
N LEU A 71 -2.94 3.45 -2.95
CA LEU A 71 -3.15 2.00 -2.88
C LEU A 71 -3.93 1.49 -4.09
N ASP A 72 -5.09 2.11 -4.38
CA ASP A 72 -5.96 1.73 -5.49
C ASP A 72 -5.25 1.86 -6.84
N CYS A 73 -4.45 2.92 -7.02
CA CYS A 73 -3.61 3.09 -8.20
C CYS A 73 -2.56 1.97 -8.29
N ALA A 74 -1.83 1.73 -7.21
CA ALA A 74 -0.75 0.74 -7.17
C ALA A 74 -1.25 -0.69 -7.37
N LEU A 75 -2.45 -1.02 -6.87
CA LEU A 75 -3.12 -2.30 -7.14
C LEU A 75 -3.49 -2.48 -8.62
N ARG A 76 -3.65 -1.41 -9.39
CA ARG A 76 -3.91 -1.43 -10.84
C ARG A 76 -2.64 -1.35 -11.70
N ALA A 77 -1.50 -0.96 -11.13
CA ALA A 77 -0.22 -0.85 -11.84
C ALA A 77 0.13 -2.14 -12.59
N ALA A 78 0.59 -2.06 -13.84
CA ALA A 78 1.02 -3.23 -14.61
C ALA A 78 2.54 -3.39 -14.59
N THR A 79 3.26 -2.29 -14.32
CA THR A 79 4.71 -2.23 -14.32
C THR A 79 5.25 -1.52 -13.09
N LYS A 80 6.55 -1.67 -12.84
CA LYS A 80 7.25 -0.91 -11.80
C LYS A 80 7.20 0.61 -12.06
N ALA A 81 7.18 1.03 -13.32
CA ALA A 81 7.03 2.45 -13.67
C ALA A 81 5.65 2.99 -13.27
N ASP A 82 4.59 2.19 -13.45
CA ASP A 82 3.24 2.58 -13.02
C ASP A 82 3.15 2.72 -11.49
N LEU A 83 3.82 1.84 -10.74
CA LEU A 83 3.91 1.98 -9.28
C LEU A 83 4.54 3.31 -8.86
N VAL A 84 5.63 3.70 -9.52
CA VAL A 84 6.31 4.98 -9.27
C VAL A 84 5.40 6.16 -9.61
N ALA A 85 4.65 6.08 -10.71
CA ALA A 85 3.67 7.10 -11.08
C ALA A 85 2.54 7.23 -10.04
N CYS A 86 2.10 6.12 -9.43
CA CYS A 86 1.09 6.15 -8.37
C CYS A 86 1.55 6.86 -7.10
N ASP A 87 2.85 6.86 -6.79
CA ASP A 87 3.39 7.55 -5.61
C ASP A 87 3.41 9.07 -5.77
N GLN A 88 3.35 9.56 -7.01
CA GLN A 88 3.26 10.98 -7.34
C GLN A 88 1.83 11.54 -7.22
N ILE A 89 0.83 10.70 -6.97
CA ILE A 89 -0.55 11.15 -6.76
C ILE A 89 -0.61 11.88 -5.41
N GLU A 90 -0.97 13.16 -5.42
CA GLU A 90 -1.20 13.90 -4.17
C GLU A 90 -2.31 13.24 -3.35
N PRO A 91 -2.16 13.14 -2.01
CA PRO A 91 -3.14 12.48 -1.13
C PRO A 91 -4.57 13.04 -1.27
#